data_AF-A0A968QYV9-F1
#
_entry.id   AF-A0A968QYV9-F1
#
_cell.length_a   1.000
_cell.length_b   1.000
_cell.length_c   1.000
_cell.angle_alpha   90.00
_cell.angle_beta   90.00
_cell.angle_gamma   90.00
#
_symmetry.space_group_name_H-M   'P 1'
#
loop_
_entity.id
_entity.type
_entity.pdbx_description
1 polymer ?
#
loop_
_entity_poly.entity_id
_entity_poly.type
_entity_poly.pdbx_seq_one_letter_code
_entity_poly.pdbx_strand_id
1 'polypeptide(L)'
;MATMKNLSILGSTGSIGKNALKIAEMFPGRFAVRAIAAKSNIQLLAEQIRQFHPEVAVVYDEKLAKELKALIPNIRTEIVSDPKAINLRQP
;
A
#
# COMPACT_ATOMS: atom_id res chain seq x y z
N MET A 1 27.93 5.69 0.66
CA MET A 1 26.70 5.65 1.48
C MET A 1 25.62 4.94 0.67
N ALA A 2 24.92 3.96 1.23
CA ALA A 2 23.81 3.30 0.53
C ALA A 2 22.57 4.21 0.60
N THR A 3 22.04 4.60 -0.55
CA THR A 3 20.83 5.45 -0.63
C THR A 3 19.59 4.60 -0.33
N MET A 4 18.65 5.16 0.45
CA MET A 4 17.33 4.58 0.68
C MET A 4 16.61 4.28 -0.64
N LYS A 5 16.02 3.09 -0.76
CA LYS A 5 15.22 2.69 -1.92
C LYS A 5 13.74 2.85 -1.62
N ASN A 6 13.03 3.52 -2.52
CA ASN A 6 11.58 3.65 -2.43
C ASN A 6 10.92 2.40 -3.04
N LEU A 7 9.96 1.81 -2.33
CA LEU A 7 9.20 0.64 -2.77
C LEU A 7 7.75 1.02 -3.05
N SER A 8 7.23 0.52 -4.17
CA SER A 8 5.80 0.50 -4.48
C SER A 8 5.35 -0.95 -4.57
N ILE A 9 4.34 -1.34 -3.79
CA ILE A 9 3.90 -2.74 -3.66
C ILE A 9 2.46 -2.88 -4.12
N LEU A 10 2.29 -3.43 -5.32
CA LEU A 10 0.98 -3.72 -5.90
C LEU A 10 0.52 -5.11 -5.45
N GLY A 11 -0.61 -5.17 -4.74
CA GLY A 11 -1.06 -6.40 -4.08
C GLY A 11 -0.38 -6.64 -2.72
N SER A 12 -0.24 -5.58 -1.90
CA SER A 12 0.41 -5.61 -0.59
C SER A 12 -0.23 -6.61 0.39
N THR A 13 -1.50 -6.93 0.20
CA THR A 13 -2.25 -7.88 1.04
C THR A 13 -2.13 -9.33 0.56
N GLY A 14 -1.55 -9.57 -0.62
CA GLY A 14 -1.24 -10.90 -1.14
C GLY A 14 0.02 -11.51 -0.51
N SER A 15 0.29 -12.78 -0.77
CA SER A 15 1.45 -13.47 -0.17
C SER A 15 2.79 -12.80 -0.50
N ILE A 16 3.01 -12.42 -1.76
CA ILE A 16 4.24 -11.72 -2.19
C ILE A 16 4.34 -10.34 -1.55
N GLY A 17 3.25 -9.57 -1.57
CA GLY A 17 3.20 -8.23 -0.98
C GLY A 17 3.48 -8.22 0.52
N LYS A 18 2.89 -9.16 1.27
CA LYS A 18 3.15 -9.33 2.71
C LYS A 18 4.61 -9.68 2.99
N ASN A 19 5.19 -10.58 2.20
CA ASN A 19 6.61 -10.94 2.36
C ASN A 19 7.51 -9.76 2.02
N ALA A 20 7.21 -9.00 0.96
CA ALA A 20 7.97 -7.80 0.60
C ALA A 20 7.92 -6.73 1.71
N LEU A 21 6.74 -6.49 2.30
CA LEU A 21 6.60 -5.58 3.44
C LEU A 21 7.37 -6.05 4.67
N LYS A 22 7.39 -7.36 4.94
CA LYS A 22 8.18 -7.93 6.05
C LYS A 22 9.67 -7.71 5.87
N ILE A 23 10.18 -7.78 4.64
CA ILE A 23 11.58 -7.44 4.34
C ILE A 23 11.82 -5.93 4.50
N ALA A 24 10.89 -5.08 4.05
CA ALA A 24 11.01 -3.64 4.24
C ALA A 24 11.06 -3.26 5.74
N GLU A 25 10.23 -3.91 6.55
CA GLU A 25 10.21 -3.77 8.02
C GLU A 25 11.54 -4.20 8.68
N MET A 26 12.16 -5.28 8.18
CA MET A 26 13.47 -5.74 8.68
C MET A 26 14.63 -4.79 8.35
N PHE A 27 14.48 -3.94 7.32
CA PHE A 27 15.54 -3.03 6.87
C PHE A 27 15.03 -1.59 6.65
N PRO A 28 14.55 -0.91 7.71
CA PRO A 28 13.91 0.41 7.59
C PRO A 28 14.89 1.52 7.16
N GLY A 29 16.20 1.31 7.34
CA GLY A 29 17.24 2.21 6.82
C GLY A 29 17.64 1.97 5.36
N ARG A 30 17.05 0.96 4.70
CA ARG A 30 17.31 0.63 3.29
C ARG A 30 16.08 0.79 2.41
N PHE A 31 14.89 0.58 2.96
CA PHE A 31 13.64 0.62 2.22
C PHE A 31 12.64 1.58 2.85
N ALA A 32 12.03 2.41 2.01
CA ALA A 32 10.88 3.23 2.35
C ALA A 32 9.68 2.77 1.49
N VAL A 33 8.63 2.29 2.14
CA VAL A 33 7.39 1.92 1.45
C VAL A 33 6.61 3.19 1.13
N ARG A 34 6.56 3.57 -0.15
CA ARG A 34 5.96 4.84 -0.57
C ARG A 34 4.56 4.68 -1.12
N ALA A 35 4.28 3.55 -1.77
CA ALA A 35 2.96 3.23 -2.27
C ALA A 35 2.59 1.77 -2.02
N ILE A 36 1.33 1.51 -1.66
CA ILE A 36 0.78 0.16 -1.55
C ILE A 36 -0.59 0.08 -2.21
N ALA A 37 -0.92 -1.08 -2.78
CA ALA A 37 -2.23 -1.30 -3.39
C ALA A 37 -2.83 -2.64 -2.95
N ALA A 38 -4.15 -2.67 -2.77
CA ALA A 38 -4.88 -3.90 -2.49
C ALA A 38 -6.22 -3.97 -3.22
N LYS A 39 -6.61 -5.17 -3.65
CA LYS A 39 -7.86 -5.38 -4.37
C LYS A 39 -9.10 -5.40 -3.47
N SER A 40 -9.04 -6.06 -2.31
CA SER A 40 -10.24 -6.32 -1.49
C SER A 40 -10.01 -6.37 0.03
N ASN A 41 -8.81 -6.67 0.53
CA ASN A 41 -8.58 -6.78 1.97
C ASN A 41 -8.26 -5.40 2.60
N ILE A 42 -9.31 -4.61 2.82
CA ILE A 42 -9.20 -3.22 3.28
C ILE A 42 -8.75 -3.09 4.73
N GLN A 43 -9.15 -4.03 5.59
CA GLN A 43 -8.70 -4.07 6.98
C GLN A 43 -7.18 -4.22 7.08
N LEU A 44 -6.63 -5.22 6.39
CA LEU A 44 -5.18 -5.43 6.36
C LEU A 44 -4.46 -4.26 5.67
N LEU A 45 -5.04 -3.70 4.61
CA LEU A 45 -4.46 -2.51 3.97
C LEU A 45 -4.38 -1.33 4.96
N ALA A 46 -5.43 -1.10 5.77
CA ALA A 46 -5.42 -0.05 6.78
C ALA A 46 -4.34 -0.27 7.85
N GLU A 47 -4.11 -1.51 8.28
CA GLU A 47 -3.00 -1.87 9.18
C GLU A 47 -1.64 -1.56 8.55
N GLN A 48 -1.45 -1.96 7.29
CA GLN A 48 -0.22 -1.67 6.54
C GLN A 48 0.02 -0.17 6.38
N ILE A 49 -1.04 0.63 6.14
CA ILE A 49 -0.92 2.08 6.07
C ILE A 49 -0.46 2.66 7.41
N ARG A 50 -1.04 2.21 8.54
CA ARG A 50 -0.64 2.67 9.88
C ARG A 50 0.79 2.29 10.24
N GLN A 51 1.28 1.14 9.75
CA GLN A 51 2.63 0.70 10.01
C GLN A 51 3.65 1.47 9.17
N PHE A 52 3.43 1.54 7.86
CA PHE A 52 4.44 1.99 6.91
C PHE A 52 4.31 3.46 6.51
N HIS A 53 3.18 4.11 6.83
CA HIS A 53 2.91 5.50 6.49
C HIS A 53 3.21 5.84 5.01
N PRO A 54 2.71 5.05 4.04
CA PRO A 54 2.93 5.31 2.64
C PRO A 54 2.33 6.67 2.24
N GLU A 55 2.89 7.28 1.20
CA GLU A 55 2.33 8.50 0.62
C GLU A 55 1.03 8.20 -0.11
N VAL A 56 0.94 7.03 -0.77
CA VAL A 56 -0.22 6.65 -1.59
C VAL A 56 -0.71 5.24 -1.26
N ALA A 57 -2.03 5.09 -1.13
CA ALA A 57 -2.71 3.81 -1.06
C ALA A 57 -3.73 3.68 -2.19
N VAL A 58 -3.62 2.62 -3.00
CA VAL A 58 -4.53 2.38 -4.13
C VAL A 58 -5.48 1.23 -3.84
N VAL A 59 -6.76 1.44 -4.10
CA VAL A 59 -7.82 0.41 -3.98
C VAL A 59 -8.59 0.26 -5.29
N TYR A 60 -9.29 -0.86 -5.43
CA TYR A 60 -9.90 -1.25 -6.70
C TYR A 60 -11.07 -0.35 -7.11
N ASP A 61 -11.92 0.04 -6.16
CA ASP A 61 -13.10 0.86 -6.44
C ASP A 61 -13.33 1.94 -5.39
N GLU A 62 -14.24 2.87 -5.70
CA GLU A 62 -14.56 4.01 -4.83
C GLU A 62 -15.21 3.62 -3.50
N LYS A 63 -15.93 2.49 -3.46
CA LYS A 63 -16.58 2.02 -2.22
C LYS A 63 -15.50 1.62 -1.22
N LEU A 64 -14.50 0.87 -1.68
CA LEU A 64 -13.34 0.49 -0.88
C LEU A 64 -12.52 1.71 -0.46
N ALA A 65 -12.42 2.75 -1.30
CA ALA A 65 -11.72 3.99 -0.93
C ALA A 65 -12.43 4.72 0.21
N LYS A 66 -13.77 4.79 0.18
CA LYS A 66 -14.57 5.36 1.27
C LYS A 66 -14.44 4.56 2.56
N GLU A 67 -14.49 3.23 2.46
CA GLU A 67 -14.29 2.34 3.60
C GLU A 67 -12.90 2.53 4.21
N LEU A 68 -11.86 2.56 3.38
CA LEU A 68 -10.49 2.78 3.84
C LEU A 68 -10.35 4.14 4.52
N LYS A 69 -10.87 5.22 3.93
CA LYS A 69 -10.88 6.57 4.55
C LYS A 69 -11.54 6.57 5.93
N ALA A 70 -12.63 5.82 6.11
CA ALA A 70 -13.31 5.71 7.39
C ALA A 70 -12.46 4.96 8.44
N LEU A 71 -11.64 3.99 8.03
CA LEU A 71 -10.75 3.26 8.94
C LEU A 71 -9.52 4.08 9.35
N ILE A 72 -9.05 4.99 8.51
CA ILE A 72 -7.84 5.78 8.74
C ILE A 72 -8.07 7.30 8.64
N PRO A 73 -8.93 7.88 9.49
CA PRO A 73 -9.38 9.28 9.35
C PRO A 73 -8.27 10.34 9.55
N ASN A 74 -7.15 9.98 10.21
CA ASN A 74 -6.10 10.94 10.60
C ASN A 74 -4.72 10.60 10.00
N ILE A 75 -4.69 9.98 8.81
CA ILE A 75 -3.43 9.64 8.14
C ILE A 75 -3.24 10.51 6.90
N ARG A 76 -1.99 10.90 6.63
CA ARG A 76 -1.57 11.72 5.48
C ARG A 76 -1.55 10.97 4.14
N THR A 77 -1.82 9.66 4.16
CA THR A 77 -1.79 8.81 2.97
C THR A 77 -2.91 9.21 2.02
N GLU A 78 -2.54 9.51 0.78
CA GLU A 78 -3.48 9.76 -0.30
C GLU A 78 -4.14 8.45 -0.72
N ILE A 79 -5.47 8.41 -0.68
CA ILE A 79 -6.24 7.22 -1.06
C ILE A 79 -6.82 7.43 -2.45
N VAL A 80 -6.36 6.60 -3.39
CA VAL A 80 -6.76 6.62 -4.80
C VAL A 80 -7.56 5.36 -5.13
N SER A 81 -8.69 5.51 -5.81
CA SER A 81 -9.43 4.38 -6.38
C SER A 81 -9.17 4.32 -7.88
N ASP A 82 -8.54 3.24 -8.36
CA ASP A 82 -8.32 3.04 -9.79
C ASP A 82 -8.41 1.53 -10.16
N PRO A 83 -9.52 1.10 -10.76
CA PRO A 83 -9.70 -0.27 -11.22
C PRO A 83 -8.68 -0.70 -12.29
N LYS A 84 -8.15 0.25 -13.07
CA LYS A 84 -7.15 0.01 -14.11
C LYS A 84 -5.75 -0.10 -13.52
N ALA A 85 -5.41 0.70 -12.51
CA ALA A 85 -4.11 0.63 -11.84
C ALA A 85 -3.86 -0.72 -11.14
N ILE A 86 -4.91 -1.35 -10.60
CA ILE A 86 -4.79 -2.66 -9.92
C ILE A 86 -4.78 -3.83 -10.93
N ASN A 87 -5.27 -3.62 -12.15
CA ASN A 87 -5.20 -4.60 -13.24
C ASN A 87 -4.05 -4.27 -14.21
N LEU A 88 -2.80 -4.36 -13.73
CA LEU A 88 -1.64 -4.40 -14.63
C LEU A 88 -1.54 -5.77 -15.33
N ARG A 89 -2.52 -6.09 -16.18
CA ARG A 89 -2.19 -6.81 -17.41
C ARG A 89 -1.69 -5.75 -18.37
N GLN A 90 -0.38 -5.55 -18.40
CA GLN A 90 0.21 -4.85 -19.54
C GLN A 90 -0.12 -5.67 -20.81
N PRO A 91 -0.41 -5.03 -21.95
CA PRO A 91 -0.50 -5.72 -23.23
C PRO A 91 0.79 -6.48 -23.55
#